data_AF-A0A1G5X784-F1
#
_entry.id   AF-A0A1G5X784-F1
#
_cell.length_a   1.000
_cell.length_b   1.000
_cell.length_c   1.000
_cell.angle_alpha   90.00
_cell.angle_beta   90.00
_cell.angle_gamma   90.00
#
_symmetry.space_group_name_H-M   'P 1'
#
loop_
_entity.id
_entity.type
_entity.pdbx_description
1 polymer ?
#
loop_
_entity_poly.entity_id
_entity_poly.type
_entity_poly.pdbx_seq_one_letter_code
_entity_poly.pdbx_strand_id
1 'polypeptide(L)'
;MSVTTWEVIFEIFKTFIAFSFGLLSSYLINKFTQMKRRERIKKFYISWISFSLDSFEKQCLYLDKHIINLKINSNESLTFNNSQLSKLESIDNEELFFTFVIKNKGIQELNASNFHKLGHHVEFLSISIQSVKERFEVYKINIRGWNEEWINGMNLFKDLIGKHLVENKNSEIELDLIDKILAIKNRFEKSKKVDEINVDDIKNHLFLPIRGVLLSNSSGDRFTHDFLLLIDSLLHLCRKRNEIFNSYSDIIKHYIIQIRQTIVKIRTILDYFSE
;
A
#
# COMPACT_ATOMS: atom_id res chain seq x y z
N MET A 1 40.64 -82.07 12.05
CA MET A 1 41.07 -80.93 11.21
C MET A 1 41.00 -79.68 12.07
N SER A 2 42.16 -79.12 12.44
CA SER A 2 42.21 -77.88 13.23
C SER A 2 42.05 -76.69 12.29
N VAL A 3 40.94 -75.97 12.41
CA VAL A 3 40.80 -74.64 11.78
C VAL A 3 41.95 -73.78 12.32
N THR A 4 42.78 -73.26 11.42
CA THR A 4 43.94 -72.47 11.84
C THR A 4 43.45 -71.11 12.31
N THR A 5 44.00 -70.61 13.42
CA THR A 5 43.62 -69.34 14.05
C THR A 5 43.64 -68.17 13.07
N TRP A 6 44.46 -68.27 12.02
CA TRP A 6 44.54 -67.33 10.89
C TRP A 6 43.28 -67.29 10.02
N GLU A 7 42.64 -68.43 9.75
CA GLU A 7 41.39 -68.47 8.97
C GLU A 7 40.24 -67.79 9.71
N VAL A 8 40.17 -67.96 11.02
CA VAL A 8 39.18 -67.29 11.88
C VAL A 8 39.41 -65.78 11.90
N ILE A 9 40.66 -65.33 12.05
CA ILE A 9 41.01 -63.90 12.01
C ILE A 9 40.68 -63.30 10.64
N PHE A 10 40.94 -64.03 9.55
CA PHE A 10 40.66 -63.57 8.19
C PHE A 10 39.15 -63.43 7.93
N GLU A 11 38.33 -64.37 8.40
CA GLU A 11 36.87 -64.28 8.30
C GLU A 11 36.30 -63.13 9.17
N ILE A 12 36.81 -62.94 10.39
CA ILE A 12 36.44 -61.79 11.23
C ILE A 12 36.79 -60.48 10.51
N PHE A 13 37.97 -60.41 9.88
CA PHE A 13 38.42 -59.23 9.15
C PHE A 13 37.56 -58.92 7.91
N LYS A 14 37.18 -59.93 7.13
CA LYS A 14 36.23 -59.77 6.02
C LYS A 14 34.90 -59.22 6.49
N THR A 15 34.38 -59.75 7.59
CA THR A 15 33.09 -59.32 8.17
C THR A 15 33.17 -57.86 8.64
N PHE A 16 34.29 -57.47 9.25
CA PHE A 16 34.53 -56.10 9.70
C PHE A 16 34.66 -55.11 8.53
N ILE A 17 35.34 -55.50 7.45
CA ILE A 17 35.44 -54.70 6.22
C ILE A 17 34.06 -54.54 5.56
N ALA A 18 33.30 -55.63 5.43
CA ALA A 18 31.96 -55.59 4.85
C ALA A 18 31.03 -54.67 5.65
N PHE A 19 31.08 -54.73 6.98
CA PHE A 19 30.33 -53.83 7.86
C PHE A 19 30.76 -52.36 7.69
N SER A 20 32.06 -52.10 7.61
CA SER A 20 32.61 -50.75 7.41
C SER A 20 32.21 -50.15 6.06
N PHE A 21 32.22 -50.95 4.98
CA PHE A 21 31.69 -50.53 3.68
C PHE A 21 30.17 -50.32 3.70
N GLY A 22 29.43 -51.13 4.46
CA GLY A 22 27.99 -50.94 4.69
C GLY A 22 27.69 -49.58 5.33
N LEU A 23 28.40 -49.24 6.40
CA LEU A 23 28.29 -47.93 7.06
C LEU A 23 28.71 -46.78 6.16
N LEU A 24 29.83 -46.91 5.45
CA LEU A 24 30.32 -45.88 4.54
C LEU A 24 29.36 -45.64 3.38
N SER A 25 28.82 -46.70 2.78
CA SER A 25 27.85 -46.60 1.68
C SER A 25 26.54 -45.96 2.14
N SER A 26 26.03 -46.36 3.30
CA SER A 26 24.82 -45.77 3.89
C SER A 26 25.05 -44.30 4.26
N TYR A 27 26.20 -43.96 4.85
CA TYR A 27 26.58 -42.58 5.13
C TYR A 27 26.67 -41.75 3.84
N LEU A 28 27.33 -42.25 2.79
CA LEU A 28 27.47 -41.56 1.51
C LEU A 28 26.13 -41.40 0.80
N ILE A 29 25.31 -42.45 0.68
CA ILE A 29 23.97 -42.41 0.06
C ILE A 29 23.09 -41.42 0.80
N ASN A 30 23.07 -41.47 2.13
CA ASN A 30 22.25 -40.57 2.93
C ASN A 30 22.76 -39.12 2.79
N LYS A 31 24.09 -38.90 2.77
CA LYS A 31 24.71 -37.60 2.51
C LYS A 31 24.36 -37.04 1.12
N PHE A 32 24.46 -37.85 0.06
CA PHE A 32 24.12 -37.44 -1.31
C PHE A 32 22.62 -37.16 -1.47
N THR A 33 21.76 -38.01 -0.89
CA THR A 33 20.30 -37.85 -0.96
C THR A 33 19.87 -36.60 -0.20
N GLN A 34 20.46 -36.35 0.98
CA GLN A 34 20.26 -35.12 1.73
C GLN A 34 20.80 -33.89 0.99
N MET A 35 21.96 -33.97 0.32
CA MET A 35 22.48 -32.85 -0.49
C MET A 35 21.54 -32.50 -1.65
N LYS A 36 21.09 -33.49 -2.44
CA LYS A 36 20.12 -33.28 -3.53
C LYS A 36 18.77 -32.76 -3.04
N ARG A 37 18.29 -33.22 -1.87
CA ARG A 37 17.07 -32.70 -1.25
C ARG A 37 17.24 -31.24 -0.87
N ARG A 38 18.36 -30.87 -0.23
CA ARG A 38 18.64 -29.51 0.23
C ARG A 38 18.84 -28.51 -0.91
N GLU A 39 19.53 -28.90 -1.99
CA GLU A 39 19.62 -28.06 -3.19
C GLU A 39 18.25 -27.77 -3.80
N ARG A 40 17.37 -28.77 -3.84
CA ARG A 40 15.98 -28.58 -4.28
C ARG A 40 15.21 -27.64 -3.36
N ILE A 41 15.38 -27.76 -2.04
CA ILE A 41 14.76 -26.88 -1.05
C ILE A 41 15.27 -25.43 -1.21
N LYS A 42 16.60 -25.22 -1.31
CA LYS A 42 17.21 -23.92 -1.57
C LYS A 42 16.64 -23.26 -2.83
N LYS A 43 16.63 -24.00 -3.95
CA LYS A 43 16.06 -23.52 -5.23
C LYS A 43 14.58 -23.22 -5.13
N PHE A 44 13.82 -24.07 -4.43
CA PHE A 44 12.40 -23.86 -4.19
C PHE A 44 12.16 -22.56 -3.43
N TYR A 45 12.85 -22.33 -2.31
CA TYR A 45 12.67 -21.12 -1.52
C TYR A 45 13.14 -19.86 -2.25
N ILE A 46 14.29 -19.88 -2.95
CA ILE A 46 14.71 -18.72 -3.78
C ILE A 46 13.64 -18.38 -4.84
N SER A 47 13.12 -19.40 -5.54
CA SER A 47 12.07 -19.22 -6.54
C SER A 47 10.78 -18.68 -5.93
N TRP A 48 10.38 -19.21 -4.77
CA TRP A 48 9.19 -18.80 -4.06
C TRP A 48 9.29 -17.36 -3.53
N ILE A 49 10.42 -16.97 -2.94
CA ILE A 49 10.65 -15.57 -2.52
C ILE A 49 10.60 -14.66 -3.76
N SER A 50 11.28 -15.03 -4.84
CA SER A 50 11.28 -14.25 -6.09
C SER A 50 9.87 -14.03 -6.64
N PHE A 51 9.07 -15.10 -6.69
CA PHE A 51 7.67 -15.02 -7.11
C PHE A 51 6.83 -14.08 -6.22
N SER A 52 7.06 -14.10 -4.90
CA SER A 52 6.40 -13.17 -3.99
C SER A 52 6.83 -11.72 -4.26
N LEU A 53 8.13 -11.45 -4.49
CA LEU A 53 8.62 -10.10 -4.80
C LEU A 53 7.98 -9.52 -6.07
N ASP A 54 7.82 -10.32 -7.12
CA ASP A 54 7.12 -9.90 -8.35
C ASP A 54 5.66 -9.52 -8.06
N SER A 55 5.03 -10.17 -7.07
CA SER A 55 3.71 -9.79 -6.60
C SER A 55 3.72 -8.41 -5.94
N PHE A 56 4.71 -8.11 -5.09
CA PHE A 56 4.86 -6.79 -4.47
C PHE A 56 5.13 -5.69 -5.50
N GLU A 57 5.92 -5.96 -6.54
CA GLU A 57 6.12 -5.00 -7.64
C GLU A 57 4.80 -4.67 -8.34
N LYS A 58 3.97 -5.70 -8.62
CA LYS A 58 2.62 -5.49 -9.16
C LYS A 58 1.73 -4.70 -8.21
N GLN A 59 1.81 -4.97 -6.90
CA GLN A 59 1.07 -4.18 -5.90
C GLN A 59 1.49 -2.71 -5.91
N CYS A 60 2.78 -2.41 -6.07
CA CYS A 60 3.25 -1.02 -6.21
C CYS A 60 2.60 -0.32 -7.41
N LEU A 61 2.49 -0.99 -8.56
CA LEU A 61 1.82 -0.44 -9.74
C LEU A 61 0.32 -0.22 -9.50
N TYR A 62 -0.35 -1.13 -8.78
CA TYR A 62 -1.75 -0.96 -8.41
C TYR A 62 -1.95 0.20 -7.44
N LEU A 63 -1.04 0.40 -6.49
CA LEU A 63 -1.07 1.55 -5.58
C LEU A 63 -0.84 2.87 -6.32
N ASP A 64 0.10 2.92 -7.27
CA ASP A 64 0.30 4.11 -8.12
C ASP A 64 -1.01 4.45 -8.87
N LYS A 65 -1.67 3.44 -9.45
CA LYS A 65 -2.93 3.61 -10.18
C LYS A 65 -4.08 4.04 -9.25
N HIS A 66 -4.14 3.48 -8.05
CA HIS A 66 -5.12 3.83 -7.02
C HIS A 66 -5.04 5.32 -6.64
N ILE A 67 -3.84 5.86 -6.44
CA ILE A 67 -3.67 7.28 -6.13
C ILE A 67 -4.22 8.17 -7.26
N ILE A 68 -3.94 7.81 -8.51
CA ILE A 68 -4.41 8.54 -9.69
C ILE A 68 -5.95 8.49 -9.75
N ASN A 69 -6.51 7.31 -9.55
CA ASN A 69 -7.95 7.10 -9.60
C ASN A 69 -8.67 7.80 -8.45
N LEU A 70 -8.16 7.79 -7.22
CA LEU A 70 -8.72 8.55 -6.09
C LEU A 70 -8.77 10.06 -6.35
N LYS A 71 -7.81 10.60 -7.12
CA LYS A 71 -7.83 12.01 -7.53
C LYS A 71 -9.02 12.32 -8.43
N ILE A 72 -9.40 11.37 -9.27
CA ILE A 72 -10.48 11.52 -10.26
C ILE A 72 -11.84 11.13 -9.66
N ASN A 73 -11.89 10.08 -8.85
CA ASN A 73 -13.08 9.50 -8.26
C ASN A 73 -12.79 9.05 -6.81
N SER A 74 -13.43 9.70 -5.83
CA SER A 74 -13.18 9.50 -4.41
C SER A 74 -13.68 8.16 -3.84
N ASN A 75 -14.45 7.37 -4.60
CA ASN A 75 -15.09 6.14 -4.12
C ASN A 75 -14.35 4.84 -4.51
N GLU A 76 -13.06 4.93 -4.82
CA GLU A 76 -12.29 3.74 -5.21
C GLU A 76 -12.00 2.82 -4.02
N SER A 77 -12.12 1.51 -4.24
CA SER A 77 -11.73 0.49 -3.27
C SER A 77 -10.26 0.09 -3.43
N LEU A 78 -9.57 -0.07 -2.30
CA LEU A 78 -8.21 -0.60 -2.29
C LEU A 78 -8.24 -2.13 -2.26
N THR A 79 -7.59 -2.77 -3.24
CA THR A 79 -7.52 -4.23 -3.35
C THR A 79 -6.10 -4.72 -3.18
N PHE A 80 -5.89 -5.66 -2.25
CA PHE A 80 -4.60 -6.31 -2.04
C PHE A 80 -4.68 -7.81 -2.30
N ASN A 81 -3.63 -8.37 -2.90
CA ASN A 81 -3.47 -9.82 -2.96
C ASN A 81 -2.83 -10.34 -1.66
N ASN A 82 -3.67 -10.58 -0.64
CA ASN A 82 -3.22 -11.03 0.69
C ASN A 82 -2.58 -12.43 0.70
N SER A 83 -2.75 -13.23 -0.34
CA SER A 83 -2.30 -14.63 -0.38
C SER A 83 -0.77 -14.82 -0.43
N GLN A 84 -0.01 -13.74 -0.67
CA GLN A 84 1.46 -13.79 -0.81
C GLN A 84 2.20 -13.28 0.43
N LEU A 85 1.53 -12.49 1.28
CA LEU A 85 2.09 -11.95 2.54
C LEU A 85 2.22 -13.02 3.61
N SER A 86 1.14 -13.76 3.86
CA SER A 86 1.12 -14.87 4.82
C SER A 86 2.08 -15.99 4.47
N LYS A 87 2.46 -16.08 3.18
CA LYS A 87 3.47 -17.02 2.71
C LYS A 87 4.85 -16.58 3.21
N LEU A 88 5.22 -15.32 3.01
CA LEU A 88 6.56 -14.79 3.33
C LEU A 88 6.88 -14.71 4.84
N GLU A 89 5.88 -14.65 5.72
CA GLU A 89 6.08 -14.60 7.19
C GLU A 89 6.73 -15.86 7.79
N SER A 90 6.94 -16.90 6.99
CA SER A 90 7.55 -18.17 7.39
C SER A 90 9.05 -18.30 7.07
N ILE A 91 9.72 -17.20 6.67
CA ILE A 91 11.12 -17.24 6.22
C ILE A 91 12.12 -17.58 7.34
N ASP A 92 11.80 -17.29 8.59
CA ASP A 92 12.62 -17.67 9.76
C ASP A 92 12.20 -19.03 10.32
N ASN A 93 12.26 -20.07 9.50
CA ASN A 93 12.17 -21.44 9.99
C ASN A 93 13.55 -22.11 10.05
N GLU A 94 13.68 -23.10 10.92
CA GLU A 94 14.94 -23.81 11.16
C GLU A 94 15.49 -24.49 9.88
N GLU A 95 14.60 -24.92 8.98
CA GLU A 95 14.96 -25.54 7.69
C GLU A 95 15.65 -24.53 6.74
N LEU A 96 15.18 -23.29 6.74
CA LEU A 96 15.70 -22.18 5.95
C LEU A 96 17.05 -21.69 6.47
N PHE A 97 17.18 -21.51 7.78
CA PHE A 97 18.46 -21.18 8.41
C PHE A 97 19.52 -22.24 8.08
N PHE A 98 19.19 -23.52 8.24
CA PHE A 98 20.14 -24.60 7.93
C PHE A 98 20.50 -24.61 6.43
N THR A 99 19.55 -24.31 5.55
CA THR A 99 19.75 -24.30 4.10
C THR A 99 20.60 -23.12 3.62
N PHE A 100 20.33 -21.92 4.13
CA PHE A 100 21.00 -20.68 3.69
C PHE A 100 22.28 -20.36 4.47
N VAL A 101 22.36 -20.70 5.76
CA VAL A 101 23.52 -20.35 6.61
C VAL A 101 24.58 -21.44 6.63
N ILE A 102 24.17 -22.67 6.99
CA ILE A 102 25.10 -23.78 7.26
C ILE A 102 25.59 -24.43 5.97
N LYS A 103 24.76 -24.46 4.93
CA LYS A 103 25.05 -25.19 3.68
C LYS A 103 25.44 -24.33 2.50
N ASN A 104 25.26 -23.02 2.57
CA ASN A 104 25.75 -22.17 1.50
C ASN A 104 27.29 -22.13 1.49
N LYS A 105 27.88 -22.08 0.30
CA LYS A 105 29.32 -21.88 0.16
C LYS A 105 29.68 -20.49 0.69
N GLY A 106 30.83 -20.35 1.34
CA GLY A 106 31.31 -19.07 1.87
C GLY A 106 31.40 -19.01 3.40
N ILE A 107 31.53 -17.79 3.91
CA ILE A 107 31.76 -17.52 5.34
C ILE A 107 30.42 -17.60 6.08
N GLN A 108 30.33 -18.46 7.09
CA GLN A 108 29.08 -18.71 7.83
C GLN A 108 28.53 -17.45 8.49
N GLU A 109 29.39 -16.57 9.01
CA GLU A 109 28.99 -15.27 9.59
C GLU A 109 28.33 -14.36 8.55
N LEU A 110 28.87 -14.31 7.33
CA LEU A 110 28.29 -13.54 6.23
C LEU A 110 26.96 -14.14 5.78
N ASN A 111 26.86 -15.47 5.70
CA ASN A 111 25.60 -16.15 5.38
C ASN A 111 24.53 -15.86 6.45
N ALA A 112 24.89 -15.92 7.72
CA ALA A 112 23.99 -15.62 8.83
C ALA A 112 23.52 -14.17 8.78
N SER A 113 24.44 -13.22 8.54
CA SER A 113 24.11 -11.81 8.39
C SER A 113 23.14 -11.55 7.22
N ASN A 114 23.40 -12.14 6.05
CA ASN A 114 22.53 -12.01 4.88
C ASN A 114 21.16 -12.65 5.09
N PHE A 115 21.10 -13.81 5.75
CA PHE A 115 19.84 -14.47 6.09
C PHE A 115 19.02 -13.63 7.07
N HIS A 116 19.66 -13.06 8.10
CA HIS A 116 18.97 -12.17 9.03
C HIS A 116 18.44 -10.90 8.35
N LYS A 117 19.25 -10.28 7.48
CA LYS A 117 18.80 -9.13 6.66
C LYS A 117 17.62 -9.50 5.76
N LEU A 118 17.62 -10.70 5.18
CA LEU A 118 16.51 -11.21 4.37
C LEU A 118 15.22 -11.26 5.18
N GLY A 119 15.25 -11.84 6.39
CA GLY A 119 14.12 -11.88 7.32
C GLY A 119 13.58 -10.48 7.62
N HIS A 120 14.44 -9.55 8.05
CA HIS A 120 14.08 -8.15 8.31
C HIS A 120 13.44 -7.43 7.12
N HIS A 121 14.00 -7.62 5.92
CA HIS A 121 13.47 -6.99 4.72
C HIS A 121 12.11 -7.55 4.33
N VAL A 122 11.90 -8.85 4.52
CA VAL A 122 10.60 -9.48 4.29
C VAL A 122 9.57 -9.01 5.30
N GLU A 123 9.93 -8.94 6.58
CA GLU A 123 9.06 -8.42 7.64
C GLU A 123 8.65 -6.96 7.33
N PHE A 124 9.60 -6.13 6.91
CA PHE A 124 9.31 -4.77 6.46
C PHE A 124 8.29 -4.72 5.33
N LEU A 125 8.38 -5.62 4.34
CA LEU A 125 7.38 -5.71 3.27
C LEU A 125 5.99 -6.04 3.83
N SER A 126 5.89 -6.92 4.83
CA SER A 126 4.62 -7.25 5.48
C SER A 126 4.02 -6.06 6.23
N ILE A 127 4.81 -5.45 7.10
CA ILE A 127 4.42 -4.27 7.88
C ILE A 127 4.01 -3.12 6.96
N SER A 128 4.72 -2.92 5.85
CA SER A 128 4.43 -1.84 4.90
C SER A 128 3.04 -1.99 4.29
N ILE A 129 2.64 -3.20 3.88
CA ILE A 129 1.30 -3.42 3.31
C ILE A 129 0.22 -3.21 4.35
N GLN A 130 0.43 -3.70 5.58
CA GLN A 130 -0.51 -3.48 6.67
C GLN A 130 -0.66 -1.98 6.97
N SER A 131 0.45 -1.26 7.02
CA SER A 131 0.47 0.19 7.21
C SER A 131 -0.29 0.93 6.10
N VAL A 132 -0.13 0.54 4.83
CA VAL A 132 -0.88 1.14 3.72
C VAL A 132 -2.40 0.93 3.89
N LYS A 133 -2.84 -0.27 4.32
CA LYS A 133 -4.25 -0.55 4.60
C LYS A 133 -4.81 0.34 5.71
N GLU A 134 -4.08 0.45 6.81
CA GLU A 134 -4.47 1.30 7.94
C GLU A 134 -4.58 2.77 7.52
N ARG A 135 -3.62 3.26 6.73
CA ARG A 135 -3.66 4.63 6.17
C ARG A 135 -4.85 4.84 5.25
N PHE A 136 -5.25 3.83 4.48
CA PHE A 136 -6.44 3.90 3.64
C PHE A 136 -7.73 3.98 4.46
N GLU A 137 -7.84 3.22 5.56
CA GLU A 137 -9.01 3.34 6.45
C GLU A 137 -9.07 4.70 7.15
N VAL A 138 -7.93 5.26 7.58
CA VAL A 138 -7.87 6.64 8.10
C VAL A 138 -8.33 7.64 7.04
N TYR A 139 -7.87 7.50 5.79
CA TYR A 139 -8.32 8.32 4.68
C TYR A 139 -9.84 8.23 4.47
N LYS A 140 -10.42 7.03 4.51
CA LYS A 140 -11.87 6.81 4.39
C LYS A 140 -12.67 7.47 5.52
N ILE A 141 -12.18 7.44 6.75
CA ILE A 141 -12.82 8.12 7.87
C ILE A 141 -12.78 9.65 7.65
N ASN A 142 -11.62 10.18 7.30
CA ASN A 142 -11.43 11.62 7.07
C ASN A 142 -12.28 12.14 5.91
N ILE A 143 -12.33 11.41 4.78
CA ILE A 143 -13.14 11.80 3.63
C ILE A 143 -14.64 11.68 3.93
N ARG A 144 -15.06 10.72 4.75
CA ARG A 144 -16.45 10.62 5.21
C ARG A 144 -16.84 11.82 6.06
N GLY A 145 -16.02 12.18 7.05
CA GLY A 145 -16.26 13.38 7.86
C GLY A 145 -16.30 14.65 7.02
N TRP A 146 -15.40 14.76 6.04
CA TRP A 146 -15.44 15.85 5.05
C TRP A 146 -16.73 15.86 4.22
N ASN A 147 -17.20 14.70 3.74
CA ASN A 147 -18.45 14.60 2.97
C ASN A 147 -19.66 15.07 3.79
N GLU A 148 -19.74 14.71 5.07
CA GLU A 148 -20.82 15.13 5.97
C GLU A 148 -20.81 16.66 6.17
N GLU A 149 -19.63 17.25 6.45
CA GLU A 149 -19.45 18.71 6.55
C GLU A 149 -19.82 19.42 5.23
N TRP A 150 -19.40 18.85 4.09
CA TRP A 150 -19.67 19.38 2.76
C TRP A 150 -21.16 19.38 2.42
N ILE A 151 -21.87 18.27 2.65
CA ILE A 151 -23.31 18.17 2.40
C ILE A 151 -24.09 19.20 3.24
N ASN A 152 -23.76 19.31 4.53
CA ASN A 152 -24.40 20.28 5.41
C ASN A 152 -24.14 21.73 4.95
N GLY A 153 -22.89 22.07 4.62
CA GLY A 153 -22.54 23.39 4.10
C GLY A 153 -23.25 23.73 2.79
N MET A 154 -23.34 22.76 1.87
CA MET A 154 -24.04 22.93 0.60
C MET A 154 -25.56 23.10 0.76
N ASN A 155 -26.17 22.43 1.74
CA ASN A 155 -27.58 22.61 2.05
C ASN A 155 -27.85 24.00 2.65
N LEU A 156 -27.04 24.43 3.62
CA LEU A 156 -27.11 25.79 4.17
C LEU A 156 -26.94 26.84 3.06
N PHE A 157 -26.04 26.58 2.11
CA PHE A 157 -25.81 27.49 0.99
C PHE A 157 -27.04 27.61 0.09
N LYS A 158 -27.72 26.48 -0.19
CA LYS A 158 -28.98 26.46 -0.94
C LYS A 158 -30.10 27.19 -0.20
N ASP A 159 -30.24 26.95 1.11
CA ASP A 159 -31.28 27.56 1.94
C ASP A 159 -31.10 29.07 2.07
N LEU A 160 -29.86 29.53 2.22
CA LEU A 160 -29.55 30.96 2.36
C LEU A 160 -29.83 31.73 1.06
N ILE A 161 -29.51 31.15 -0.11
CA ILE A 161 -29.94 31.67 -1.42
C ILE A 161 -31.47 31.71 -1.50
N GLY A 162 -32.13 30.61 -1.14
CA GLY A 162 -33.59 30.48 -1.22
C GLY A 162 -34.32 31.48 -0.34
N LYS A 163 -33.87 31.68 0.90
CA LYS A 163 -34.45 32.63 1.85
C LYS A 163 -34.30 34.08 1.36
N HIS A 164 -33.13 34.44 0.86
CA HIS A 164 -32.88 35.79 0.36
C HIS A 164 -33.68 36.12 -0.90
N LEU A 165 -33.84 35.16 -1.82
CA LEU A 165 -34.76 35.27 -2.96
C LEU A 165 -36.19 35.60 -2.55
N VAL A 166 -36.64 35.06 -1.42
CA VAL A 166 -38.00 35.26 -0.91
C VAL A 166 -38.13 36.61 -0.20
N GLU A 167 -37.11 37.02 0.57
CA GLU A 167 -37.12 38.26 1.35
C GLU A 167 -36.93 39.52 0.49
N ASN A 168 -36.19 39.45 -0.62
CA ASN A 168 -35.82 40.63 -1.43
C ASN A 168 -36.44 40.67 -2.84
N LYS A 169 -37.65 40.14 -3.01
CA LYS A 169 -38.39 40.11 -4.29
C LYS A 169 -38.59 41.48 -4.98
N ASN A 170 -38.36 42.59 -4.30
CA ASN A 170 -38.65 43.95 -4.77
C ASN A 170 -37.40 44.84 -4.94
N SER A 171 -36.20 44.28 -4.80
CA SER A 171 -34.91 44.99 -4.89
C SER A 171 -34.19 44.59 -6.18
N GLU A 172 -34.28 45.42 -7.23
CA GLU A 172 -33.67 45.13 -8.55
C GLU A 172 -32.15 44.90 -8.50
N ILE A 173 -31.45 45.57 -7.56
CA ILE A 173 -29.99 45.47 -7.41
C ILE A 173 -29.57 44.12 -6.81
N GLU A 174 -30.33 43.59 -5.85
CA GLU A 174 -30.03 42.29 -5.23
C GLU A 174 -30.51 41.13 -6.11
N LEU A 175 -31.56 41.32 -6.90
CA LEU A 175 -32.05 40.33 -7.86
C LEU A 175 -31.00 39.98 -8.94
N ASP A 176 -30.24 40.96 -9.46
CA ASP A 176 -29.18 40.71 -10.44
C ASP A 176 -28.00 39.92 -9.85
N LEU A 177 -27.64 40.18 -8.59
CA LEU A 177 -26.66 39.38 -7.84
C LEU A 177 -27.14 37.93 -7.70
N ILE A 178 -28.41 37.74 -7.35
CA ILE A 178 -28.96 36.40 -7.18
C ILE A 178 -29.11 35.67 -8.52
N ASP A 179 -29.51 36.34 -9.59
CA ASP A 179 -29.61 35.75 -10.93
C ASP A 179 -28.23 35.33 -11.44
N LYS A 180 -27.18 36.11 -11.14
CA LYS A 180 -25.79 35.70 -11.39
C LYS A 180 -25.41 34.47 -10.59
N ILE A 181 -25.75 34.41 -9.30
CA ILE A 181 -25.51 33.25 -8.43
C ILE A 181 -26.26 32.01 -8.93
N LEU A 182 -27.53 32.15 -9.32
CA LEU A 182 -28.37 31.09 -9.85
C LEU A 182 -27.90 30.62 -11.22
N ALA A 183 -27.47 31.53 -12.11
CA ALA A 183 -26.91 31.18 -13.40
C ALA A 183 -25.64 30.34 -13.25
N ILE A 184 -24.75 30.72 -12.32
CA ILE A 184 -23.54 29.97 -12.02
C ILE A 184 -23.91 28.60 -11.42
N LYS A 185 -24.80 28.54 -10.41
CA LYS A 185 -25.29 27.28 -9.81
C LYS A 185 -25.92 26.35 -10.86
N ASN A 186 -26.82 26.86 -11.70
CA ASN A 186 -27.53 26.07 -12.72
C ASN A 186 -26.58 25.57 -13.81
N ARG A 187 -25.54 26.34 -14.14
CA ARG A 187 -24.47 25.90 -15.05
C ARG A 187 -23.68 24.73 -14.44
N PHE A 188 -23.49 24.74 -13.12
CA PHE A 188 -22.87 23.65 -12.37
C PHE A 188 -23.77 22.40 -12.30
N GLU A 189 -25.04 22.54 -11.92
CA GLU A 189 -25.99 21.41 -11.79
C GLU A 189 -26.29 20.73 -13.14
N LYS A 190 -26.28 21.48 -14.25
CA LYS A 190 -26.44 20.91 -15.61
C LYS A 190 -25.20 20.16 -16.10
N SER A 191 -24.05 20.34 -15.46
CA SER A 191 -22.77 19.86 -16.00
C SER A 191 -22.37 18.44 -15.61
N LYS A 192 -23.00 17.83 -14.58
CA LYS A 192 -22.89 16.40 -14.18
C LYS A 192 -23.67 16.12 -12.89
N LYS A 193 -23.84 14.85 -12.51
CA LYS A 193 -24.29 14.46 -11.16
C LYS A 193 -23.32 15.07 -10.13
N VAL A 194 -23.85 15.67 -9.08
CA VAL A 194 -23.11 16.39 -8.02
C VAL A 194 -21.97 15.55 -7.42
N ASP A 195 -22.08 14.22 -7.51
CA ASP A 195 -21.14 13.22 -6.99
C ASP A 195 -19.88 13.06 -7.85
N GLU A 196 -19.84 13.61 -9.07
CA GLU A 196 -18.73 13.50 -10.03
C GLU A 196 -17.93 14.80 -10.21
N ILE A 197 -18.25 15.85 -9.44
CA ILE A 197 -17.68 17.18 -9.66
C ILE A 197 -16.38 17.35 -8.87
N ASN A 198 -15.33 17.79 -9.56
CA ASN A 198 -14.05 18.14 -8.94
C ASN A 198 -14.22 19.36 -8.02
N VAL A 199 -13.76 19.24 -6.77
CA VAL A 199 -13.87 20.30 -5.77
C VAL A 199 -13.10 21.57 -6.15
N ASP A 200 -12.00 21.44 -6.87
CA ASP A 200 -11.29 22.60 -7.41
C ASP A 200 -12.11 23.35 -8.47
N ASP A 201 -12.91 22.62 -9.27
CA ASP A 201 -13.79 23.25 -10.25
C ASP A 201 -14.93 23.99 -9.55
N ILE A 202 -15.56 23.40 -8.54
CA ILE A 202 -16.60 24.08 -7.73
C ILE A 202 -16.01 25.32 -7.06
N LYS A 203 -14.84 25.20 -6.44
CA LYS A 203 -14.14 26.34 -5.83
C LYS A 203 -13.95 27.48 -6.83
N ASN A 204 -13.37 27.19 -8.00
CA ASN A 204 -12.92 28.21 -8.94
C ASN A 204 -14.05 28.84 -9.75
N HIS A 205 -15.11 28.09 -10.00
CA HIS A 205 -16.16 28.49 -10.93
C HIS A 205 -17.52 28.71 -10.27
N LEU A 206 -17.73 28.25 -9.03
CA LEU A 206 -18.92 28.55 -8.23
C LEU A 206 -18.58 29.50 -7.08
N PHE A 207 -17.75 29.09 -6.13
CA PHE A 207 -17.58 29.85 -4.89
C PHE A 207 -16.76 31.14 -5.04
N LEU A 208 -15.60 31.10 -5.71
CA LEU A 208 -14.78 32.30 -5.89
C LEU A 208 -15.51 33.41 -6.68
N PRO A 209 -16.23 33.12 -7.77
CA PRO A 209 -17.03 34.13 -8.47
C PRO A 209 -18.11 34.73 -7.59
N ILE A 210 -18.89 33.91 -6.87
CA ILE A 210 -19.96 34.40 -5.99
C ILE A 210 -19.40 35.28 -4.88
N ARG A 211 -18.30 34.84 -4.24
CA ARG A 211 -17.57 35.63 -3.24
C ARG A 211 -17.15 36.99 -3.80
N GLY A 212 -16.68 37.02 -5.05
CA GLY A 212 -16.29 38.25 -5.74
C GLY A 212 -17.46 39.23 -5.89
N VAL A 213 -18.64 38.75 -6.32
CA VAL A 213 -19.83 39.62 -6.47
C VAL A 213 -20.31 40.14 -5.11
N LEU A 214 -20.29 39.30 -4.07
CA LEU A 214 -20.68 39.70 -2.71
C LEU A 214 -19.75 40.76 -2.12
N LEU A 215 -18.44 40.64 -2.34
CA LEU A 215 -17.47 41.65 -1.87
C LEU A 215 -17.60 42.98 -2.61
N SER A 216 -17.99 42.98 -3.89
CA SER A 216 -18.22 44.22 -4.65
C SER A 216 -19.50 44.95 -4.26
N ASN A 217 -20.47 44.26 -3.66
CA ASN A 217 -21.77 44.79 -3.26
C ASN A 217 -21.87 45.01 -1.74
N SER A 218 -20.76 45.28 -1.05
CA SER A 218 -20.70 45.35 0.42
C SER A 218 -21.43 46.57 1.01
N SER A 219 -22.76 46.61 0.93
CA SER A 219 -23.63 47.53 1.66
C SER A 219 -23.90 47.04 3.09
N GLY A 220 -22.87 46.52 3.78
CA GLY A 220 -22.88 46.24 5.22
C GLY A 220 -24.06 45.44 5.80
N ASP A 221 -24.86 44.77 4.97
CA ASP A 221 -26.07 44.12 5.41
C ASP A 221 -25.77 42.72 5.96
N ARG A 222 -26.58 42.30 6.92
CA ARG A 222 -26.37 41.05 7.67
C ARG A 222 -26.36 39.83 6.74
N PHE A 223 -27.13 39.88 5.65
CA PHE A 223 -27.16 38.80 4.69
C PHE A 223 -25.82 38.62 3.95
N THR A 224 -25.27 39.68 3.35
CA THR A 224 -23.98 39.59 2.64
C THR A 224 -22.88 39.07 3.56
N HIS A 225 -22.89 39.49 4.83
CA HIS A 225 -21.95 39.01 5.85
C HIS A 225 -22.10 37.51 6.13
N ASP A 226 -23.29 37.05 6.49
CA ASP A 226 -23.57 35.64 6.80
C ASP A 226 -23.27 34.74 5.57
N PHE A 227 -23.51 35.26 4.36
CA PHE A 227 -23.29 34.53 3.13
C PHE A 227 -21.80 34.44 2.76
N LEU A 228 -21.03 35.49 2.98
CA LEU A 228 -19.56 35.46 2.85
C LEU A 228 -18.92 34.47 3.82
N LEU A 229 -19.37 34.43 5.08
CA LEU A 229 -18.88 33.45 6.07
C LEU A 229 -19.13 32.00 5.63
N LEU A 230 -20.31 31.72 5.08
CA LEU A 230 -20.63 30.39 4.58
C LEU A 230 -19.78 30.01 3.37
N ILE A 231 -19.55 30.94 2.43
CA ILE A 231 -18.68 30.68 1.29
C ILE A 231 -17.24 30.49 1.72
N ASP A 232 -16.73 31.28 2.67
CA ASP A 232 -15.38 31.11 3.21
C ASP A 232 -15.21 29.75 3.91
N SER A 233 -16.24 29.29 4.62
CA SER A 233 -16.29 27.93 5.18
C SER A 233 -16.25 26.86 4.10
N LEU A 234 -17.04 26.99 3.03
CA LEU A 234 -17.04 26.05 1.90
C LEU A 234 -15.70 26.04 1.14
N LEU A 235 -15.09 27.20 0.93
CA LEU A 235 -13.75 27.34 0.34
C LEU A 235 -12.68 26.69 1.23
N HIS A 236 -12.81 26.79 2.55
CA HIS A 236 -11.95 26.09 3.50
C HIS A 236 -12.12 24.57 3.39
N LEU A 237 -13.36 24.07 3.28
CA LEU A 237 -13.62 22.65 3.03
C LEU A 237 -12.98 22.18 1.72
N CYS A 238 -13.01 22.99 0.65
CA CYS A 238 -12.31 22.64 -0.58
C CYS A 238 -10.80 22.44 -0.35
N ARG A 239 -10.16 23.32 0.42
CA ARG A 239 -8.73 23.19 0.77
C ARG A 239 -8.47 21.95 1.64
N LYS A 240 -9.29 21.73 2.67
CA LYS A 240 -9.21 20.57 3.57
C LYS A 240 -9.29 19.24 2.79
N ARG A 241 -10.16 19.14 1.77
CA ARG A 241 -10.20 17.95 0.89
C ARG A 241 -8.85 17.69 0.24
N ASN A 242 -8.26 18.72 -0.36
CA ASN A 242 -6.98 18.60 -1.07
C ASN A 242 -5.86 18.24 -0.10
N GLU A 243 -5.87 18.79 1.11
CA GLU A 243 -4.91 18.44 2.18
C GLU A 243 -5.04 16.97 2.60
N ILE A 244 -6.27 16.48 2.81
CA ILE A 244 -6.54 15.06 3.13
C ILE A 244 -6.00 14.15 2.02
N PHE A 245 -6.30 14.46 0.76
CA PHE A 245 -5.84 13.67 -0.39
C PHE A 245 -4.31 13.72 -0.55
N ASN A 246 -3.70 14.90 -0.50
CA ASN A 246 -2.25 15.05 -0.68
C ASN A 246 -1.48 14.35 0.44
N SER A 247 -1.92 14.51 1.70
CA SER A 247 -1.33 13.83 2.85
C SER A 247 -1.36 12.31 2.68
N TYR A 248 -2.51 11.74 2.28
CA TYR A 248 -2.61 10.32 1.98
C TYR A 248 -1.71 9.92 0.81
N SER A 249 -1.80 10.63 -0.32
CA SER A 249 -1.05 10.32 -1.55
C SER A 249 0.46 10.33 -1.31
N ASP A 250 0.99 11.29 -0.57
CA ASP A 250 2.43 11.42 -0.35
C ASP A 250 2.95 10.30 0.54
N ILE A 251 2.19 9.91 1.56
CA ILE A 251 2.50 8.74 2.40
C ILE A 251 2.52 7.47 1.55
N ILE A 252 1.52 7.23 0.70
CA ILE A 252 1.48 6.01 -0.13
C ILE A 252 2.63 5.99 -1.15
N LYS A 253 2.92 7.12 -1.81
CA LYS A 253 4.08 7.23 -2.72
C LYS A 253 5.39 6.91 -2.00
N HIS A 254 5.55 7.37 -0.76
CA HIS A 254 6.72 7.06 0.05
C HIS A 254 6.85 5.55 0.31
N TYR A 255 5.76 4.87 0.69
CA TYR A 255 5.75 3.42 0.86
C TYR A 255 6.08 2.68 -0.44
N ILE A 256 5.56 3.12 -1.59
CA ILE A 256 5.89 2.50 -2.89
C ILE A 256 7.38 2.55 -3.16
N ILE A 257 8.04 3.70 -2.90
CA ILE A 257 9.49 3.84 -3.07
C ILE A 257 10.24 2.90 -2.12
N GLN A 258 9.86 2.88 -0.85
CA GLN A 258 10.51 2.02 0.15
C GLN A 258 10.35 0.54 -0.18
N ILE A 259 9.16 0.10 -0.58
CA ILE A 259 8.89 -1.28 -0.99
C ILE A 259 9.78 -1.66 -2.17
N ARG A 260 9.83 -0.82 -3.23
CA ARG A 260 10.70 -1.06 -4.40
C ARG A 260 12.17 -1.17 -4.01
N GLN A 261 12.67 -0.29 -3.15
CA GLN A 261 14.05 -0.35 -2.66
C GLN A 261 14.33 -1.62 -1.85
N THR A 262 13.39 -2.04 -1.01
CA THR A 262 13.51 -3.28 -0.22
C THR A 262 13.50 -4.52 -1.11
N ILE A 263 12.67 -4.55 -2.17
CA ILE A 263 12.68 -5.63 -3.16
C ILE A 263 14.06 -5.78 -3.80
N VAL A 264 14.71 -4.67 -4.19
CA VAL A 264 16.07 -4.69 -4.74
C VAL A 264 17.06 -5.29 -3.74
N LYS A 265 17.02 -4.86 -2.47
CA LYS A 265 17.89 -5.42 -1.42
C LYS A 265 17.70 -6.91 -1.22
N ILE A 266 16.45 -7.38 -1.24
CA ILE A 266 16.13 -8.81 -1.14
C ILE A 266 16.70 -9.57 -2.34
N ARG A 267 16.47 -9.07 -3.57
CA ARG A 267 17.01 -9.70 -4.78
C ARG A 267 18.53 -9.84 -4.73
N THR A 268 19.26 -8.81 -4.30
CA THR A 268 20.72 -8.89 -4.11
C THR A 268 21.13 -9.99 -3.11
N ILE A 269 20.38 -10.17 -2.03
CA ILE A 269 20.64 -11.25 -1.07
C ILE A 269 20.32 -12.62 -1.68
N LEU A 270 19.24 -12.74 -2.47
CA LEU A 270 18.91 -13.98 -3.18
C LEU A 270 19.97 -14.34 -4.23
N ASP A 271 20.52 -13.36 -4.94
CA ASP A 271 21.59 -13.55 -5.91
C ASP A 271 22.84 -14.12 -5.21
N TYR A 272 23.25 -13.54 -4.08
CA TYR A 272 24.32 -14.08 -3.23
C TYR A 272 24.06 -15.54 -2.81
N PHE A 273 22.81 -15.85 -2.46
CA PHE A 273 22.45 -17.23 -2.13
C PHE A 273 22.27 -18.10 -3.37
N SER A 274 22.19 -17.59 -4.59
CA SER A 274 22.01 -18.43 -5.78
C SER A 274 23.31 -19.06 -6.28
N GLU A 275 24.44 -18.42 -5.97
CA GLU A 275 25.82 -18.88 -6.21
C GLU A 275 26.21 -20.09 -5.31
#